data_AF-A0A7S1QK40-F1
#
_entry.id   AF-A0A7S1QK40-F1
#
_cell.length_a   1.000
_cell.length_b   1.000
_cell.length_c   1.000
_cell.angle_alpha   90.00
_cell.angle_beta   90.00
_cell.angle_gamma   90.00
#
_symmetry.space_group_name_H-M   'P 1'
#
loop_
_entity.id
_entity.type
_entity.pdbx_description
1 polymer ?
#
loop_
_entity_poly.entity_id
_entity_poly.type
_entity_poly.pdbx_seq_one_letter_code
_entity_poly.pdbx_strand_id
1 'polypeptide(L)'
;QFLSTADNHGVTVAHVAAERGDVAMLKYLSKVAGVELLRKAWPDGMNIAHLAALTGSMATLRFIAEHPDLGPQFLFVAGRGGITVAHRAAHRGDVAMLESVGKLAGSDVLRKSGFAGMNIAHVAAMEGSIEVLRFVAEHAGLGPQFLSEGDVSGKTVAHYAAFRGDVEMLQFLGKTAGISLLRKTYSNNGITIAHSAAMVGSTDVLDFIVTHPGLGPEFIRRRLNNGDTVALQ
;
A
#
# COMPACT_ATOMS: atom_id res chain seq x y z
N GLN A 1 -13.11 22.25 -28.51
CA GLN A 1 -14.20 21.82 -27.60
C GLN A 1 -14.23 20.31 -27.34
N PHE A 2 -13.88 19.43 -28.29
CA PHE A 2 -13.94 17.96 -28.11
C PHE A 2 -12.82 17.31 -27.26
N LEU A 3 -11.71 18.00 -26.99
CA LEU A 3 -10.61 17.43 -26.20
C LEU A 3 -10.91 17.41 -24.69
N SER A 4 -11.88 18.22 -24.24
CA SER A 4 -12.25 18.31 -22.83
C SER A 4 -13.48 17.48 -22.46
N THR A 5 -14.13 16.82 -23.42
CA THR A 5 -15.27 15.93 -23.16
C THR A 5 -14.79 14.63 -22.53
N ALA A 6 -15.55 14.19 -21.53
CA ALA A 6 -15.40 12.88 -20.95
C ALA A 6 -16.34 11.90 -21.67
N ASP A 7 -16.02 10.60 -21.64
CA ASP A 7 -16.94 9.55 -22.05
C ASP A 7 -18.07 9.36 -21.01
N ASN A 8 -18.94 8.38 -21.23
CA ASN A 8 -20.07 8.08 -20.35
C ASN A 8 -19.65 7.61 -18.94
N HIS A 9 -18.36 7.34 -18.73
CA HIS A 9 -17.79 6.96 -17.45
C HIS A 9 -16.98 8.09 -16.81
N GLY A 10 -16.96 9.30 -17.39
CA GLY A 10 -16.16 10.40 -16.86
C GLY A 10 -14.67 10.33 -17.24
N VAL A 11 -14.29 9.44 -18.16
CA VAL A 11 -12.91 9.27 -18.62
C VAL A 11 -12.58 10.31 -19.70
N THR A 12 -11.41 10.94 -19.60
CA THR A 12 -10.95 11.98 -20.51
C THR A 12 -9.71 11.50 -21.27
N VAL A 13 -9.36 12.19 -22.35
CA VAL A 13 -8.13 11.90 -23.10
C VAL A 13 -6.86 12.07 -22.27
N ALA A 14 -6.85 12.98 -21.28
CA ALA A 14 -5.72 13.15 -20.37
C ALA A 14 -5.52 11.91 -19.47
N HIS A 15 -6.62 11.27 -19.08
CA HIS A 15 -6.53 10.04 -18.31
C HIS A 15 -5.90 8.90 -19.11
N VAL A 16 -6.35 8.70 -20.36
CA VAL A 16 -5.79 7.68 -21.25
C VAL A 16 -4.31 7.95 -21.55
N ALA A 17 -3.94 9.21 -21.76
CA ALA A 17 -2.54 9.60 -21.96
C ALA A 17 -1.68 9.27 -20.73
N ALA A 18 -2.18 9.56 -19.52
CA ALA A 18 -1.46 9.28 -18.28
C ALA A 18 -1.31 7.79 -17.99
N GLU A 19 -2.37 7.01 -18.22
CA GLU A 19 -2.33 5.54 -18.12
C GLU A 19 -1.26 4.96 -19.06
N ARG A 20 -1.16 5.47 -20.29
CA ARG A 20 -0.13 5.04 -21.26
C ARG A 20 1.26 5.62 -20.99
N GLY A 21 1.41 6.52 -20.02
CA GLY A 21 2.65 7.23 -19.75
C GLY A 21 3.06 8.23 -20.85
N ASP A 22 2.13 8.68 -21.69
CA ASP A 22 2.38 9.59 -22.81
C ASP A 22 2.49 11.04 -22.33
N VAL A 23 3.66 11.38 -21.79
CA VAL A 23 3.98 12.73 -21.31
C VAL A 23 3.91 13.78 -22.43
N ALA A 24 4.23 13.41 -23.68
CA ALA A 24 4.17 14.32 -24.80
C ALA A 24 2.72 14.73 -25.08
N MET A 25 1.80 13.77 -25.05
CA MET A 25 0.37 14.05 -25.16
C MET A 25 -0.14 14.87 -23.97
N LEU A 26 0.26 14.55 -22.73
CA LEU A 26 -0.14 15.35 -21.56
C LEU A 26 0.31 16.81 -21.66
N LYS A 27 1.53 17.06 -22.13
CA LYS A 27 2.06 18.41 -22.40
C LYS A 27 1.25 19.12 -23.49
N TYR A 28 0.96 18.41 -24.59
CA TYR A 28 0.14 18.93 -25.66
C TYR A 28 -1.26 19.32 -25.17
N LEU A 29 -1.93 18.42 -24.44
CA LEU A 29 -3.27 18.63 -23.87
C LEU A 29 -3.30 19.83 -22.90
N SER A 30 -2.30 19.96 -22.02
CA SER A 30 -2.16 21.13 -21.13
C SER A 30 -2.09 22.44 -21.94
N LYS A 31 -1.32 22.45 -23.02
CA LYS A 31 -1.15 23.63 -23.89
C LYS A 31 -2.41 24.02 -24.65
N VAL A 32 -3.15 23.04 -25.21
CA VAL A 32 -4.27 23.32 -26.12
C VAL A 32 -5.64 23.35 -25.45
N ALA A 33 -5.80 22.66 -24.33
CA ALA A 33 -7.08 22.55 -23.60
C ALA A 33 -7.01 23.11 -22.17
N GLY A 34 -5.83 23.57 -21.72
CA GLY A 34 -5.58 24.10 -20.39
C GLY A 34 -5.34 23.04 -19.33
N VAL A 35 -4.70 23.44 -18.22
CA VAL A 35 -4.38 22.54 -17.10
C VAL A 35 -5.62 21.93 -16.44
N GLU A 36 -6.78 22.58 -16.53
CA GLU A 36 -8.04 22.08 -15.96
C GLU A 36 -8.45 20.71 -16.54
N LEU A 37 -8.04 20.39 -17.77
CA LEU A 37 -8.22 19.04 -18.32
C LEU A 37 -7.41 17.99 -17.54
N LEU A 38 -6.19 18.32 -17.11
CA LEU A 38 -5.34 17.43 -16.31
C LEU A 38 -5.83 17.28 -14.87
N ARG A 39 -6.57 18.27 -14.36
CA ARG A 39 -7.16 18.25 -13.01
C ARG A 39 -8.45 17.46 -12.90
N LYS A 40 -9.09 17.12 -14.03
CA LYS A 40 -10.31 16.33 -14.00
C LYS A 40 -10.07 15.02 -13.25
N ALA A 41 -11.02 14.68 -12.40
CA ALA A 41 -10.99 13.42 -11.70
C ALA A 41 -11.44 12.29 -12.64
N TRP A 42 -10.72 11.19 -12.61
CA TRP A 42 -11.19 9.88 -13.04
C TRP A 42 -12.31 9.41 -12.08
N PRO A 43 -13.14 8.43 -12.48
CA PRO A 43 -13.97 7.67 -11.55
C PRO A 43 -13.33 7.45 -10.19
N ASP A 44 -14.16 7.44 -9.15
CA ASP A 44 -13.72 7.26 -7.78
C ASP A 44 -12.78 8.35 -7.26
N GLY A 45 -12.74 9.53 -7.89
CA GLY A 45 -11.95 10.67 -7.42
C GLY A 45 -10.44 10.52 -7.67
N MET A 46 -10.02 9.53 -8.46
CA MET A 46 -8.62 9.38 -8.84
C MET A 46 -8.20 10.49 -9.81
N ASN A 47 -6.91 10.74 -9.94
CA ASN A 47 -6.36 11.68 -10.92
C ASN A 47 -5.35 10.98 -11.84
N ILE A 48 -4.81 11.71 -12.83
CA ILE A 48 -3.81 11.19 -13.76
C ILE A 48 -2.56 10.61 -13.09
N ALA A 49 -2.20 11.06 -11.87
CA ALA A 49 -1.07 10.51 -11.13
C ALA A 49 -1.35 9.09 -10.62
N HIS A 50 -2.59 8.77 -10.24
CA HIS A 50 -2.97 7.41 -9.84
C HIS A 50 -2.85 6.43 -11.01
N LEU A 51 -3.28 6.85 -12.20
CA LEU A 51 -3.19 6.03 -13.41
C LEU A 51 -1.74 5.78 -13.81
N ALA A 52 -0.92 6.84 -13.79
CA ALA A 52 0.52 6.70 -14.01
C ALA A 52 1.19 5.78 -12.98
N ALA A 53 0.80 5.87 -11.71
CA ALA A 53 1.31 4.99 -10.66
C ALA A 53 0.86 3.52 -10.86
N LEU A 54 -0.39 3.30 -11.28
CA LEU A 54 -0.93 1.99 -11.60
C LEU A 54 -0.17 1.32 -12.77
N THR A 55 0.27 2.10 -13.75
CA THR A 55 0.97 1.58 -14.93
C THR A 55 2.50 1.67 -14.87
N GLY A 56 3.08 2.31 -13.85
CA GLY A 56 4.54 2.32 -13.66
C GLY A 56 5.23 3.54 -14.26
N SER A 57 4.48 4.52 -14.74
CA SER A 57 5.01 5.63 -15.52
C SER A 57 5.69 6.70 -14.64
N MET A 58 6.98 6.49 -14.34
CA MET A 58 7.84 7.48 -13.64
C MET A 58 7.87 8.84 -14.32
N ALA A 59 7.91 8.84 -15.66
CA ALA A 59 8.00 10.06 -16.45
C ALA A 59 6.77 10.96 -16.24
N THR A 60 5.58 10.36 -16.19
CA THR A 60 4.33 11.07 -15.92
C THR A 60 4.26 11.61 -14.49
N LEU A 61 4.72 10.85 -13.48
CA LEU A 61 4.76 11.36 -12.10
C LEU A 61 5.70 12.56 -11.96
N ARG A 62 6.89 12.50 -12.59
CA ARG A 62 7.82 13.64 -12.65
C ARG A 62 7.19 14.84 -13.37
N PHE A 63 6.61 14.61 -14.54
CA PHE A 63 5.91 15.66 -15.28
C PHE A 63 4.85 16.35 -14.43
N ILE A 64 4.03 15.59 -13.70
CA ILE A 64 2.99 16.14 -12.82
C ILE A 64 3.62 16.98 -11.69
N ALA A 65 4.62 16.43 -10.99
CA ALA A 65 5.25 17.08 -9.86
C ALA A 65 6.01 18.37 -10.24
N GLU A 66 6.58 18.42 -11.45
CA GLU A 66 7.32 19.56 -11.99
C GLU A 66 6.42 20.55 -12.74
N HIS A 67 5.16 20.21 -13.02
CA HIS A 67 4.26 21.09 -13.76
C HIS A 67 3.89 22.32 -12.89
N PRO A 68 4.07 23.55 -13.40
CA PRO A 68 3.96 24.78 -12.59
C PRO A 68 2.60 24.94 -11.90
N ASP A 69 1.52 24.54 -12.59
CA ASP A 69 0.17 24.64 -12.05
C ASP A 69 -0.26 23.42 -11.22
N LEU A 70 0.33 22.23 -11.41
CA LEU A 70 -0.10 21.02 -10.70
C LEU A 70 0.72 20.81 -9.43
N GLY A 71 2.05 20.77 -9.57
CA GLY A 71 3.01 20.60 -8.51
C GLY A 71 2.95 19.25 -7.77
N PRO A 72 3.86 19.04 -6.80
CA PRO A 72 3.95 17.79 -6.03
C PRO A 72 2.71 17.51 -5.17
N GLN A 73 1.94 18.55 -4.79
CA GLN A 73 0.67 18.42 -4.07
C GLN A 73 -0.35 17.55 -4.82
N PHE A 74 -0.24 17.48 -6.16
CA PHE A 74 -1.13 16.65 -6.96
C PHE A 74 -0.92 15.14 -6.73
N LEU A 75 0.23 14.74 -6.19
CA LEU A 75 0.52 13.37 -5.77
C LEU A 75 -0.14 12.99 -4.43
N PHE A 76 -0.55 13.97 -3.62
CA PHE A 76 -1.22 13.76 -2.34
C PHE A 76 -2.72 13.51 -2.45
N VAL A 77 -3.31 13.78 -3.62
CA VAL A 77 -4.75 13.56 -3.85
C VAL A 77 -5.07 12.10 -3.55
N ALA A 78 -6.16 11.91 -2.81
CA ALA A 78 -6.65 10.60 -2.46
C ALA A 78 -7.94 10.31 -3.25
N GLY A 79 -7.96 9.19 -3.96
CA GLY A 79 -9.18 8.66 -4.54
C GLY A 79 -10.10 8.03 -3.48
N ARG A 80 -11.07 7.24 -3.94
CA ARG A 80 -12.04 6.53 -3.10
C ARG A 80 -11.31 5.71 -2.03
N GLY A 81 -11.80 5.83 -0.80
CA GLY A 81 -11.23 5.12 0.34
C GLY A 81 -9.87 5.65 0.79
N GLY A 82 -9.40 6.80 0.31
CA GLY A 82 -8.11 7.34 0.73
C GLY A 82 -6.90 6.82 -0.06
N ILE A 83 -7.12 6.05 -1.13
CA ILE A 83 -6.04 5.47 -1.95
C ILE A 83 -5.26 6.59 -2.63
N THR A 84 -3.94 6.60 -2.43
CA THR A 84 -3.00 7.56 -3.04
C THR A 84 -2.10 6.90 -4.08
N VAL A 85 -1.27 7.69 -4.77
CA VAL A 85 -0.25 7.16 -5.69
C VAL A 85 0.73 6.20 -5.01
N ALA A 86 1.05 6.42 -3.72
CA ALA A 86 1.95 5.55 -2.97
C ALA A 86 1.33 4.16 -2.73
N HIS A 87 0.02 4.08 -2.51
CA HIS A 87 -0.68 2.80 -2.41
C HIS A 87 -0.67 2.03 -3.73
N ARG A 88 -0.81 2.73 -4.87
CA ARG A 88 -0.71 2.11 -6.21
C ARG A 88 0.70 1.58 -6.49
N ALA A 89 1.72 2.33 -6.10
CA ALA A 89 3.11 1.89 -6.19
C ALA A 89 3.37 0.64 -5.33
N ALA A 90 2.90 0.65 -4.08
CA ALA A 90 3.03 -0.48 -3.16
C ALA A 90 2.29 -1.74 -3.64
N HIS A 91 1.09 -1.57 -4.21
CA HIS A 91 0.35 -2.67 -4.83
C HIS A 91 1.13 -3.34 -5.98
N ARG A 92 2.00 -2.60 -6.66
CA ARG A 92 2.86 -3.17 -7.71
C ARG A 92 4.17 -3.76 -7.19
N GLY A 93 4.48 -3.61 -5.90
CA GLY A 93 5.83 -3.86 -5.38
C GLY A 93 6.89 -2.89 -5.92
N ASP A 94 6.49 -1.72 -6.43
CA ASP A 94 7.37 -0.81 -7.18
C ASP A 94 8.14 0.13 -6.22
N VAL A 95 9.25 -0.38 -5.67
CA VAL A 95 10.13 0.37 -4.75
C VAL A 95 10.69 1.63 -5.40
N ALA A 96 11.11 1.56 -6.66
CA ALA A 96 11.68 2.69 -7.38
C ALA A 96 10.65 3.84 -7.54
N MET A 97 9.37 3.49 -7.75
CA MET A 97 8.28 4.45 -7.72
C MET A 97 8.09 5.08 -6.34
N LEU A 98 8.07 4.27 -5.27
CA LEU A 98 7.90 4.78 -3.91
C LEU A 98 9.04 5.75 -3.53
N GLU A 99 10.28 5.42 -3.86
CA GLU A 99 11.42 6.33 -3.72
C GLU A 99 11.24 7.62 -4.50
N SER A 100 10.81 7.53 -5.76
CA SER A 100 10.62 8.68 -6.63
C SER A 100 9.50 9.58 -6.10
N VAL A 101 8.39 8.99 -5.66
CA VAL A 101 7.26 9.71 -5.04
C VAL A 101 7.72 10.43 -3.77
N GLY A 102 8.48 9.76 -2.90
CA GLY A 102 9.05 10.38 -1.70
C GLY A 102 10.03 11.53 -2.00
N LYS A 103 10.84 11.41 -3.06
CA LYS A 103 11.75 12.48 -3.52
C LYS A 103 10.99 13.67 -4.11
N LEU A 104 9.93 13.42 -4.87
CA LEU A 104 9.16 14.47 -5.55
C LEU A 104 8.24 15.24 -4.59
N ALA A 105 7.61 14.56 -3.64
CA ALA A 105 6.54 15.12 -2.81
C ALA A 105 6.84 15.11 -1.30
N GLY A 106 8.00 14.60 -0.88
CA GLY A 106 8.34 14.38 0.53
C GLY A 106 7.76 13.06 1.07
N SER A 107 8.21 12.65 2.27
CA SER A 107 7.80 11.37 2.87
C SER A 107 6.33 11.32 3.32
N ASP A 108 5.66 12.46 3.48
CA ASP A 108 4.31 12.52 4.02
C ASP A 108 3.27 11.85 3.12
N VAL A 109 3.50 11.81 1.81
CA VAL A 109 2.63 11.07 0.87
C VAL A 109 2.72 9.56 1.09
N LEU A 110 3.87 9.05 1.55
CA LEU A 110 4.10 7.63 1.85
C LEU A 110 3.44 7.21 3.18
N ARG A 111 3.19 8.18 4.07
CA ARG A 111 2.58 7.98 5.40
C ARG A 111 1.05 7.94 5.39
N LYS A 112 0.41 8.27 4.26
CA LYS A 112 -1.05 8.30 4.19
C LYS A 112 -1.63 6.91 4.37
N SER A 113 -2.73 6.84 5.12
CA SER A 113 -3.61 5.68 5.18
C SER A 113 -4.66 5.75 4.07
N GLY A 114 -4.89 4.63 3.42
CA GLY A 114 -5.91 4.41 2.42
C GLY A 114 -7.08 3.60 2.96
N PHE A 115 -7.58 2.68 2.14
CA PHE A 115 -8.82 1.95 2.42
C PHE A 115 -8.70 1.16 3.73
N ALA A 116 -9.72 1.26 4.57
CA ALA A 116 -9.74 0.66 5.91
C ALA A 116 -8.51 1.02 6.78
N GLY A 117 -7.90 2.20 6.57
CA GLY A 117 -6.73 2.64 7.35
C GLY A 117 -5.42 1.97 6.94
N MET A 118 -5.43 1.12 5.91
CA MET A 118 -4.22 0.46 5.43
C MET A 118 -3.22 1.48 4.88
N ASN A 119 -1.98 1.41 5.34
CA ASN A 119 -0.85 2.14 4.75
C ASN A 119 -0.13 1.30 3.67
N ILE A 120 0.91 1.85 3.04
CA ILE A 120 1.67 1.17 1.98
C ILE A 120 2.30 -0.16 2.42
N ALA A 121 2.64 -0.32 3.69
CA ALA A 121 3.21 -1.56 4.21
C ALA A 121 2.16 -2.68 4.30
N HIS A 122 0.92 -2.34 4.65
CA HIS A 122 -0.19 -3.29 4.63
C HIS A 122 -0.47 -3.77 3.20
N VAL A 123 -0.50 -2.84 2.23
CA VAL A 123 -0.69 -3.18 0.81
C VAL A 123 0.44 -4.09 0.34
N ALA A 124 1.70 -3.75 0.61
CA ALA A 124 2.84 -4.58 0.24
C ALA A 124 2.80 -5.99 0.85
N ALA A 125 2.42 -6.10 2.13
CA ALA A 125 2.24 -7.39 2.78
C ALA A 125 1.10 -8.20 2.15
N MET A 126 0.01 -7.55 1.72
CA MET A 126 -1.07 -8.21 0.98
C MET A 126 -0.65 -8.70 -0.39
N GLU A 127 0.25 -8.00 -1.08
CA GLU A 127 0.76 -8.40 -2.40
C GLU A 127 1.98 -9.33 -2.32
N GLY A 128 2.55 -9.53 -1.13
CA GLY A 128 3.73 -10.38 -0.93
C GLY A 128 5.06 -9.70 -1.27
N SER A 129 5.13 -8.37 -1.31
CA SER A 129 6.37 -7.65 -1.64
C SER A 129 7.21 -7.36 -0.40
N ILE A 130 8.17 -8.24 -0.10
CA ILE A 130 9.17 -8.04 0.97
C ILE A 130 10.06 -6.83 0.65
N GLU A 131 10.33 -6.55 -0.62
CA GLU A 131 11.17 -5.43 -1.06
C GLU A 131 10.57 -4.08 -0.64
N VAL A 132 9.25 -3.91 -0.77
CA VAL A 132 8.59 -2.70 -0.28
C VAL A 132 8.62 -2.62 1.25
N LEU A 133 8.50 -3.73 1.97
CA LEU A 133 8.62 -3.71 3.43
C LEU A 133 10.05 -3.39 3.89
N ARG A 134 11.06 -3.85 3.15
CA ARG A 134 12.47 -3.47 3.34
C ARG A 134 12.68 -1.99 3.11
N PHE A 135 12.17 -1.47 1.98
CA PHE A 135 12.18 -0.04 1.70
C PHE A 135 11.54 0.75 2.85
N VAL A 136 10.35 0.37 3.32
CA VAL A 136 9.67 1.03 4.44
C VAL A 136 10.54 1.06 5.70
N ALA A 137 11.17 -0.06 6.05
CA ALA A 137 12.00 -0.17 7.25
C ALA A 137 13.26 0.71 7.19
N GLU A 138 13.86 0.84 6.01
CA GLU A 138 15.12 1.55 5.80
C GLU A 138 14.91 3.04 5.45
N HIS A 139 13.71 3.42 5.02
CA HIS A 139 13.41 4.79 4.62
C HIS A 139 13.41 5.75 5.81
N ALA A 140 14.27 6.76 5.78
CA ALA A 140 14.48 7.73 6.87
C ALA A 140 13.19 8.43 7.33
N GLY A 141 12.27 8.66 6.40
CA GLY A 141 10.98 9.29 6.67
C GLY A 141 9.90 8.35 7.17
N LEU A 142 10.12 7.02 7.27
CA LEU A 142 9.13 6.01 7.72
C LEU A 142 9.65 5.23 8.92
N GLY A 143 10.64 4.35 8.69
CA GLY A 143 11.31 3.52 9.69
C GLY A 143 10.57 2.22 10.07
N PRO A 144 11.22 1.32 10.82
CA PRO A 144 10.68 0.00 11.17
C PRO A 144 9.42 0.08 12.05
N GLN A 145 9.21 1.16 12.79
CA GLN A 145 8.00 1.40 13.58
C GLN A 145 6.74 1.50 12.71
N PHE A 146 6.87 1.95 11.46
CA PHE A 146 5.75 2.06 10.51
C PHE A 146 5.18 0.68 10.16
N LEU A 147 6.01 -0.38 10.18
CA LEU A 147 5.57 -1.77 10.01
C LEU A 147 4.69 -2.25 11.17
N SER A 148 4.73 -1.58 12.31
CA SER A 148 3.95 -1.95 13.50
C SER A 148 2.62 -1.23 13.61
N GLU A 149 2.31 -0.31 12.71
CA GLU A 149 0.99 0.32 12.63
C GLU A 149 -0.07 -0.73 12.28
N GLY A 150 -1.27 -0.55 12.83
CA GLY A 150 -2.43 -1.38 12.50
C GLY A 150 -3.37 -0.60 11.60
N ASP A 151 -4.11 -1.32 10.77
CA ASP A 151 -5.27 -0.77 10.06
C ASP A 151 -6.44 -0.43 11.04
N VAL A 152 -7.62 -0.06 10.53
CA VAL A 152 -8.76 0.31 11.41
C VAL A 152 -9.20 -0.79 12.36
N SER A 153 -8.91 -2.06 12.05
CA SER A 153 -9.19 -3.20 12.92
C SER A 153 -8.03 -3.55 13.87
N GLY A 154 -6.90 -2.82 13.77
CA GLY A 154 -5.65 -3.10 14.44
C GLY A 154 -4.80 -4.17 13.74
N LYS A 155 -5.19 -4.63 12.56
CA LYS A 155 -4.47 -5.68 11.84
C LYS A 155 -3.18 -5.10 11.27
N THR A 156 -2.06 -5.70 11.65
CA THR A 156 -0.72 -5.27 11.23
C THR A 156 -0.21 -6.07 10.03
N VAL A 157 0.88 -5.63 9.41
CA VAL A 157 1.56 -6.34 8.31
C VAL A 157 1.89 -7.80 8.63
N ALA A 158 2.20 -8.14 9.89
CA ALA A 158 2.47 -9.52 10.30
C ALA A 158 1.24 -10.43 10.18
N HIS A 159 0.03 -9.91 10.41
CA HIS A 159 -1.20 -10.67 10.23
C HIS A 159 -1.50 -10.90 8.75
N TYR A 160 -1.20 -9.93 7.89
CA TYR A 160 -1.32 -10.10 6.44
C TYR A 160 -0.30 -11.10 5.90
N ALA A 161 0.96 -11.05 6.36
CA ALA A 161 1.98 -12.04 6.02
C ALA A 161 1.57 -13.46 6.44
N ALA A 162 1.06 -13.63 7.66
CA ALA A 162 0.59 -14.92 8.15
C ALA A 162 -0.63 -15.45 7.37
N PHE A 163 -1.57 -14.56 7.03
CA PHE A 163 -2.71 -14.91 6.18
C PHE A 163 -2.29 -15.32 4.75
N ARG A 164 -1.13 -14.85 4.26
CA ARG A 164 -0.56 -15.31 2.99
C ARG A 164 0.24 -16.61 3.11
N GLY A 165 0.50 -17.09 4.33
CA GLY A 165 1.42 -18.21 4.56
C GLY A 165 2.89 -17.85 4.37
N ASP A 166 3.25 -16.57 4.41
CA ASP A 166 4.59 -16.08 4.06
C ASP A 166 5.54 -16.09 5.28
N VAL A 167 6.24 -17.21 5.46
CA VAL A 167 7.22 -17.40 6.55
C VAL A 167 8.41 -16.47 6.42
N GLU A 168 8.90 -16.22 5.19
CA GLU A 168 10.06 -15.35 4.96
C GLU A 168 9.74 -13.92 5.38
N MET A 169 8.56 -13.43 5.02
CA MET A 169 8.09 -12.11 5.44
C MET A 169 7.95 -12.02 6.96
N LEU A 170 7.42 -13.04 7.63
CA LEU A 170 7.33 -13.07 9.10
C LEU A 170 8.71 -13.06 9.77
N GLN A 171 9.68 -13.78 9.23
CA GLN A 171 11.07 -13.75 9.69
C GLN A 171 11.69 -12.36 9.52
N PHE A 172 11.51 -11.75 8.35
CA PHE A 172 11.96 -10.39 8.08
C PHE A 172 11.34 -9.38 9.07
N LEU A 173 10.03 -9.46 9.30
CA LEU A 173 9.31 -8.58 10.21
C LEU A 173 9.79 -8.75 11.66
N GLY A 174 9.95 -9.99 12.13
CA GLY A 174 10.45 -10.29 13.47
C GLY A 174 11.88 -9.79 13.70
N LYS A 175 12.76 -9.92 12.69
CA LYS A 175 14.13 -9.41 12.73
C LYS A 175 14.19 -7.88 12.72
N THR A 176 13.33 -7.24 11.94
CA THR A 176 13.44 -5.80 11.61
C THR A 176 12.63 -4.92 12.56
N ALA A 177 11.40 -5.30 12.88
CA ALA A 177 10.50 -4.55 13.76
C ALA A 177 10.35 -5.20 15.15
N GLY A 178 11.04 -6.32 15.38
CA GLY A 178 11.07 -7.02 16.65
C GLY A 178 9.94 -8.01 16.85
N ILE A 179 10.16 -8.93 17.80
CA ILE A 179 9.21 -9.99 18.14
C ILE A 179 7.86 -9.48 18.66
N SER A 180 7.83 -8.27 19.22
CA SER A 180 6.59 -7.65 19.71
C SER A 180 5.57 -7.44 18.59
N LEU A 181 6.01 -7.18 17.36
CA LEU A 181 5.13 -7.09 16.19
C LEU A 181 4.42 -8.42 15.92
N LEU A 182 5.15 -9.53 15.94
CA LEU A 182 4.58 -10.87 15.71
C LEU A 182 3.61 -11.30 16.83
N ARG A 183 3.71 -10.68 18.01
CA ARG A 183 2.84 -10.95 19.16
C ARG A 183 1.60 -10.08 19.23
N LYS A 184 1.47 -9.07 18.36
CA LYS A 184 0.30 -8.20 18.34
C LYS A 184 -0.98 -9.00 18.06
N THR A 185 -2.09 -8.46 18.53
CA THR A 185 -3.42 -8.94 18.22
C THR A 185 -4.20 -7.86 17.50
N TYR A 186 -5.19 -8.24 16.72
CA TYR A 186 -6.16 -7.33 16.14
C TYR A 186 -7.58 -7.75 16.46
N SER A 187 -8.51 -6.85 16.15
CA SER A 187 -9.91 -6.94 16.53
C SER A 187 -10.11 -6.97 18.05
N ASN A 188 -11.35 -6.72 18.47
CA ASN A 188 -11.77 -6.92 19.85
C ASN A 188 -11.82 -8.41 20.25
N ASN A 189 -11.48 -9.32 19.32
CA ASN A 189 -11.44 -10.76 19.55
C ASN A 189 -10.04 -11.32 19.84
N GLY A 190 -8.98 -10.50 19.81
CA GLY A 190 -7.63 -10.96 20.17
C GLY A 190 -6.98 -11.86 19.11
N ILE A 191 -7.31 -11.65 17.82
CA ILE A 191 -6.83 -12.49 16.72
C ILE A 191 -5.31 -12.31 16.56
N THR A 192 -4.57 -13.42 16.51
CA THR A 192 -3.10 -13.46 16.35
C THR A 192 -2.68 -13.85 14.93
N ILE A 193 -1.37 -13.81 14.64
CA ILE A 193 -0.82 -14.37 13.41
C ILE A 193 -1.09 -15.89 13.28
N ALA A 194 -1.18 -16.63 14.38
CA ALA A 194 -1.50 -18.07 14.34
C ALA A 194 -2.92 -18.32 13.85
N HIS A 195 -3.90 -17.56 14.36
CA HIS A 195 -5.28 -17.63 13.87
C HIS A 195 -5.36 -17.27 12.38
N SER A 196 -4.63 -16.23 11.96
CA SER A 196 -4.61 -15.80 10.56
C SER A 196 -4.02 -16.88 9.63
N ALA A 197 -2.99 -17.60 10.08
CA ALA A 197 -2.41 -18.73 9.34
C ALA A 197 -3.36 -19.94 9.27
N ALA A 198 -4.04 -20.27 10.38
CA ALA A 198 -4.99 -21.37 10.40
C ALA A 198 -6.22 -21.13 9.50
N MET A 199 -6.72 -19.89 9.43
CA MET A 199 -7.82 -19.52 8.52
C MET A 199 -7.54 -19.86 7.05
N VAL A 200 -6.27 -19.94 6.66
CA VAL A 200 -5.83 -20.29 5.30
C VAL A 200 -5.14 -21.65 5.22
N GLY A 201 -5.12 -22.41 6.32
CA GLY A 201 -4.47 -23.73 6.39
C GLY A 201 -2.95 -23.71 6.23
N SER A 202 -2.26 -22.59 6.54
CA SER A 202 -0.80 -22.51 6.38
C SER A 202 -0.07 -23.20 7.54
N THR A 203 0.25 -24.48 7.34
CA THR A 203 1.05 -25.27 8.29
C THR A 203 2.46 -24.72 8.45
N ASP A 204 3.06 -24.21 7.38
CA ASP A 204 4.43 -23.66 7.41
C ASP A 204 4.56 -22.47 8.37
N VAL A 205 3.55 -21.59 8.40
CA VAL A 205 3.52 -20.48 9.37
C VAL A 205 3.27 -20.98 10.79
N LEU A 206 2.43 -22.01 10.98
CA LEU A 206 2.22 -22.59 12.29
C LEU A 206 3.49 -23.27 12.82
N ASP A 207 4.21 -24.00 11.97
CA ASP A 207 5.50 -24.63 12.29
C ASP A 207 6.57 -23.58 12.59
N PHE A 208 6.63 -22.50 11.81
CA PHE A 208 7.44 -21.33 12.12
C PHE A 208 7.13 -20.79 13.52
N ILE A 209 5.86 -20.57 13.85
CA ILE A 209 5.46 -20.05 15.17
C ILE A 209 5.87 -21.00 16.31
N VAL A 210 5.63 -22.30 16.15
CA VAL A 210 5.92 -23.32 17.17
C VAL A 210 7.42 -23.42 17.43
N THR A 211 8.24 -23.33 16.38
CA THR A 211 9.70 -23.45 16.46
C THR A 211 10.41 -22.13 16.77
N HIS A 212 9.72 -20.98 16.64
CA HIS A 212 10.33 -19.67 16.86
C HIS A 212 10.67 -19.44 18.35
N PRO A 213 11.95 -19.16 18.72
CA PRO A 213 12.38 -19.01 20.12
C PRO A 213 11.61 -17.95 20.91
N GLY A 214 11.14 -16.93 20.20
CA GLY A 214 10.38 -15.82 20.75
C GLY A 214 8.86 -15.99 20.74
N LEU A 215 8.28 -17.11 20.29
CA LEU A 215 6.83 -17.37 20.27
C LEU A 215 6.50 -18.69 20.99
N GLY A 216 6.89 -19.82 20.40
CA GLY A 216 6.75 -21.17 20.94
C GLY A 216 5.36 -21.80 20.77
N PRO A 217 5.21 -23.09 21.12
CA PRO A 217 3.97 -23.86 20.94
C PRO A 217 2.77 -23.32 21.74
N GLU A 218 3.00 -22.62 22.85
CA GLU A 218 1.90 -22.00 23.61
C GLU A 218 1.25 -20.84 22.85
N PHE A 219 1.93 -20.25 21.86
CA PHE A 219 1.38 -19.16 21.07
C PHE A 219 0.21 -19.60 20.19
N ILE A 220 0.27 -20.81 19.63
CA ILE A 220 -0.84 -21.37 18.81
C ILE A 220 -2.02 -21.83 19.67
N ARG A 221 -1.85 -22.00 20.99
CA ARG A 221 -2.91 -22.37 21.92
C ARG A 221 -3.71 -21.17 22.45
N ARG A 222 -3.29 -19.94 22.13
CA ARG A 222 -4.01 -18.73 22.51
C ARG A 222 -5.43 -18.78 21.97
N ARG A 223 -6.37 -18.44 22.85
CA ARG A 223 -7.78 -18.36 22.52
C ARG A 223 -8.15 -16.96 22.08
N LEU A 224 -9.09 -16.87 21.14
CA LEU A 224 -9.86 -15.67 20.91
C LEU A 224 -10.65 -15.30 22.17
N ASN A 225 -11.10 -14.05 22.25
CA ASN A 225 -11.87 -13.57 23.40
C ASN A 225 -13.24 -14.29 23.56
N ASN A 226 -13.74 -14.93 22.50
CA ASN A 226 -14.93 -15.78 22.54
C ASN A 226 -14.64 -17.23 22.98
N GLY A 227 -13.38 -17.59 23.24
CA GLY A 227 -12.97 -18.91 23.72
C GLY A 227 -12.44 -19.87 22.64
N ASP A 228 -12.56 -19.53 21.35
CA ASP A 228 -12.12 -20.38 20.24
C ASP A 228 -10.59 -20.43 20.15
N THR A 229 -10.04 -21.59 19.79
CA THR A 229 -8.60 -21.76 19.53
C THR A 229 -8.29 -21.78 18.04
N VAL A 230 -7.03 -21.53 17.68
CA VAL A 230 -6.47 -21.73 16.32
C VAL A 230 -6.79 -23.11 15.72
N ALA A 231 -7.00 -24.14 16.56
CA ALA A 231 -7.15 -25.53 16.15
C ALA A 231 -8.56 -25.97 15.67
N LEU A 232 -9.50 -25.06 15.41
CA LEU A 232 -10.91 -25.44 15.13
C LEU A 232 -11.59 -24.70 13.96
N GLN A 233 -10.87 -24.38 12.88
CA GLN A 233 -11.51 -24.02 11.60
C GLN A 233 -10.94 -24.82 10.45
#